data_AF-A0A0L6V3N8-F1
#
_entry.id   AF-A0A0L6V3N8-F1
#
_cell.length_a   1.000
_cell.length_b   1.000
_cell.length_c   1.000
_cell.angle_alpha   90.00
_cell.angle_beta   90.00
_cell.angle_gamma   90.00
#
_symmetry.space_group_name_H-M   'P 1'
#
loop_
_entity.id
_entity.type
_entity.pdbx_description
1 polymer ?
#
loop_
_entity_poly.entity_id
_entity_poly.type
_entity_poly.pdbx_seq_one_letter_code
_entity_poly.pdbx_strand_id
1 'polypeptide(L)'
;MASVKPRVLELDPTTETVPTETPPPTAVVKDEVAPIDTSDIGISETEAKQAELSKSQLEDKLNAALAHRPEPEELVQEGILTEDETAALKVH
;
A
#
# COMPACT_ATOMS: atom_id res chain seq x y z
N MET A 1 -44.09 12.93 30.88
CA MET A 1 -43.10 11.89 30.59
C MET A 1 -43.04 11.69 29.08
N ALA A 2 -42.05 12.27 28.39
CA ALA A 2 -41.91 12.13 26.95
C ALA A 2 -40.75 11.16 26.65
N SER A 3 -41.07 10.04 26.01
CA SER A 3 -40.10 9.04 25.57
C SER A 3 -39.49 9.50 24.24
N VAL A 4 -38.25 10.00 24.29
CA VAL A 4 -37.50 10.42 23.10
C VAL A 4 -36.71 9.22 22.61
N LYS A 5 -37.15 8.64 21.49
CA LYS A 5 -36.42 7.59 20.78
C LYS A 5 -35.15 8.22 20.18
N PRO A 6 -33.95 7.64 20.37
CA PRO A 6 -32.76 8.18 19.73
C PRO A 6 -32.84 7.93 18.21
N ARG A 7 -32.78 9.01 17.43
CA ARG A 7 -32.64 8.95 15.97
C ARG A 7 -31.15 8.74 15.69
N VAL A 8 -30.79 7.52 15.29
CA VAL A 8 -29.45 7.22 14.78
C VAL A 8 -29.31 8.00 13.47
N LEU A 9 -28.35 8.93 13.44
CA LEU A 9 -27.91 9.55 12.20
C LEU A 9 -27.10 8.48 11.48
N GLU A 10 -27.68 7.87 10.45
CA GLU A 10 -26.90 7.11 9.48
C GLU A 10 -26.07 8.15 8.71
N LEU A 11 -24.83 8.33 9.15
CA LEU A 11 -23.82 9.06 8.41
C LEU A 11 -23.44 8.15 7.25
N ASP A 12 -23.89 8.49 6.05
CA ASP A 12 -23.36 7.89 4.83
C ASP A 12 -21.83 8.04 4.85
N PRO A 13 -21.03 6.96 4.82
CA PRO A 13 -19.60 7.09 4.64
C PRO A 13 -19.33 7.40 3.16
N THR A 14 -19.65 8.62 2.73
CA THR A 14 -18.99 9.21 1.57
C THR A 14 -17.64 9.70 2.05
N THR A 15 -16.66 8.79 2.04
CA THR A 15 -15.25 9.17 2.10
C THR A 15 -14.51 8.27 1.13
N GLU A 16 -14.38 8.80 -0.08
CA GLU A 16 -13.17 8.75 -0.90
C GLU A 16 -12.12 7.74 -0.40
N THR A 17 -12.22 6.50 -0.89
CA THR A 17 -11.16 5.53 -0.73
C THR A 17 -10.02 5.92 -1.68
N VAL A 18 -9.12 6.72 -1.12
CA VAL A 18 -7.71 6.78 -1.51
C VAL A 18 -7.23 5.36 -1.82
N PRO A 19 -6.61 5.08 -2.98
CA PRO A 19 -6.00 3.78 -3.23
C PRO A 19 -4.76 3.66 -2.34
N THR A 20 -4.97 3.23 -1.09
CA THR A 20 -3.95 2.68 -0.22
C THR A 20 -3.54 1.34 -0.82
N GLU A 21 -2.55 1.36 -1.71
CA GLU A 21 -1.91 0.15 -2.21
C GLU A 21 -0.91 -0.33 -1.17
N THR A 22 -1.40 -1.11 -0.21
CA THR A 22 -0.58 -2.03 0.60
C THR A 22 -1.04 -3.44 0.22
N PRO A 23 -0.11 -4.34 -0.12
CA PRO A 23 -0.41 -5.55 -0.89
C PRO A 23 -1.26 -6.53 -0.08
N PRO A 24 -2.21 -7.23 -0.71
CA PRO A 24 -2.76 -8.43 -0.09
C PRO A 24 -1.67 -9.52 -0.06
N PRO A 25 -1.30 -10.06 1.11
CA PRO A 25 -0.60 -11.33 1.17
C PRO A 25 -1.61 -12.45 0.91
N THR A 26 -1.72 -12.91 -0.32
CA THR A 26 -2.18 -14.28 -0.60
C THR A 26 -1.48 -14.76 -1.86
N ALA A 27 -0.28 -15.32 -1.66
CA ALA A 27 0.02 -16.57 -2.33
C ALA A 27 -1.14 -17.54 -2.07
N VAL A 28 -1.44 -18.38 -3.06
CA VAL A 28 -2.46 -19.44 -3.10
C VAL A 28 -3.74 -19.03 -3.83
N VAL A 29 -3.71 -19.21 -5.16
CA VAL A 29 -4.67 -20.13 -5.76
C VAL A 29 -3.85 -21.26 -6.37
N LYS A 30 -3.38 -22.14 -5.50
CA LYS A 30 -2.88 -23.47 -5.85
C LYS A 30 -4.07 -24.42 -5.67
N ASP A 31 -5.18 -24.10 -6.30
CA ASP A 31 -6.28 -25.06 -6.44
C ASP A 31 -6.09 -25.75 -7.77
N GLU A 32 -6.05 -27.09 -7.70
CA GLU A 32 -6.07 -27.99 -8.84
C GLU A 32 -7.30 -27.69 -9.71
N VAL A 33 -7.12 -26.82 -10.71
CA VAL A 33 -7.92 -26.89 -11.92
C VAL A 33 -6.98 -27.46 -12.96
N ALA A 34 -7.33 -28.64 -13.47
CA ALA A 34 -6.56 -29.41 -14.45
C ALA A 34 -5.89 -28.53 -15.50
N PRO A 35 -4.71 -28.92 -16.06
CA PRO A 35 -4.02 -28.08 -17.04
C PRO A 35 -4.91 -27.88 -18.27
N ILE A 36 -5.62 -26.76 -18.28
CA ILE A 36 -6.23 -26.20 -19.47
C ILE A 36 -5.06 -25.70 -20.30
N ASP A 37 -4.76 -26.44 -21.36
CA ASP A 37 -3.75 -26.13 -22.35
C ASP A 37 -4.16 -24.83 -23.06
N THR A 38 -3.69 -23.72 -22.48
CA THR A 38 -3.97 -22.36 -22.95
C THR A 38 -2.87 -21.85 -23.87
N SER A 39 -2.09 -22.75 -24.48
CA SER A 39 -0.98 -22.42 -25.37
C SER A 39 -1.36 -21.56 -26.59
N ASP A 40 -2.65 -21.48 -26.95
CA ASP A 40 -3.18 -20.60 -28.01
C ASP A 40 -3.67 -19.21 -27.52
N ILE A 41 -3.74 -18.98 -26.21
CA ILE A 41 -4.04 -17.67 -25.62
C ILE A 41 -2.68 -17.12 -25.20
N GLY A 42 -2.30 -15.91 -25.63
CA GLY A 42 -0.99 -15.31 -25.37
C GLY A 42 -0.66 -14.98 -23.90
N ILE A 43 -1.09 -15.81 -22.96
CA ILE A 43 -1.00 -15.65 -21.50
C ILE A 43 0.48 -15.61 -21.07
N SER A 44 1.35 -16.42 -21.69
CA SER A 44 2.77 -16.47 -21.31
C SER A 44 3.53 -15.16 -21.58
N GLU A 45 3.24 -14.46 -22.69
CA GLU A 45 3.88 -13.17 -22.97
C GLU A 45 3.27 -12.04 -22.12
N THR A 46 1.99 -12.16 -21.74
CA THR A 46 1.37 -11.21 -20.81
C THR A 46 1.86 -11.35 -19.39
N GLU A 47 2.18 -12.56 -18.92
CA GLU A 47 2.75 -12.77 -17.58
C GLU A 47 4.13 -12.11 -17.46
N ALA A 48 4.99 -12.28 -18.46
CA ALA A 48 6.30 -11.63 -18.49
C ALA A 48 6.16 -10.09 -18.50
N LYS A 49 5.28 -9.55 -19.35
CA LYS A 49 5.00 -8.10 -19.42
C LYS A 49 4.37 -7.57 -18.14
N GLN A 50 3.52 -8.34 -17.48
CA GLN A 50 2.94 -7.98 -16.18
C GLN A 50 4.00 -7.96 -15.09
N ALA A 51 4.90 -8.95 -15.04
CA ALA A 51 6.00 -8.96 -14.07
C ALA A 51 6.96 -7.77 -14.25
N GLU A 52 7.31 -7.45 -15.50
CA GLU A 52 8.12 -6.26 -15.83
C GLU A 52 7.43 -4.96 -15.43
N LEU A 53 6.13 -4.82 -15.72
CA LEU A 53 5.33 -3.66 -15.32
C LEU A 53 5.27 -3.54 -13.79
N SER A 54 4.99 -4.63 -13.08
CA SER A 54 4.92 -4.64 -11.61
C SER A 54 6.27 -4.22 -11.01
N LYS A 55 7.38 -4.68 -11.57
CA LYS A 55 8.71 -4.25 -11.14
C LYS A 55 8.90 -2.74 -11.33
N SER A 56 8.59 -2.21 -12.51
CA SER A 56 8.72 -0.77 -12.78
C SER A 56 7.85 0.06 -11.82
N GLN A 57 6.61 -0.38 -11.56
CA GLN A 57 5.73 0.31 -10.61
C GLN A 57 6.30 0.33 -9.19
N LEU A 58 6.94 -0.75 -8.75
CA LEU A 58 7.61 -0.80 -7.45
C LEU A 58 8.82 0.12 -7.41
N GLU A 59 9.61 0.16 -8.49
CA GLU A 59 10.77 1.06 -8.62
C GLU A 59 10.32 2.53 -8.57
N ASP A 60 9.26 2.91 -9.27
CA ASP A 60 8.71 4.27 -9.26
C ASP A 60 8.19 4.68 -7.88
N LYS A 61 7.46 3.78 -7.20
CA LYS A 61 6.98 4.01 -5.83
C LYS A 61 8.12 4.18 -4.84
N LEU A 62 9.14 3.33 -4.94
CA LEU A 62 10.33 3.42 -4.10
C LEU A 62 11.03 4.76 -4.34
N ASN A 63 11.24 5.14 -5.59
CA ASN A 63 11.87 6.41 -5.94
C ASN A 63 11.06 7.61 -5.40
N ALA A 64 9.74 7.57 -5.51
CA ALA A 64 8.87 8.61 -4.95
C ALA A 64 8.99 8.69 -3.42
N ALA A 65 8.95 7.55 -2.72
CA ALA A 65 9.09 7.50 -1.27
C ALA A 65 10.47 7.98 -0.79
N LEU A 66 11.54 7.65 -1.53
CA LEU A 66 12.89 8.12 -1.24
C LEU A 66 13.05 9.62 -1.52
N ALA A 67 12.44 10.13 -2.59
CA ALA A 67 12.46 11.55 -2.92
C ALA A 67 11.71 12.41 -1.88
N HIS A 68 10.65 11.86 -1.29
CA HIS A 68 9.88 12.49 -0.20
C HIS A 68 10.32 12.05 1.19
N ARG A 69 11.55 11.54 1.34
CA ARG A 69 12.05 11.11 2.65
C ARG A 69 12.14 12.33 3.59
N PRO A 70 11.44 12.33 4.73
CA PRO A 70 11.46 13.44 5.69
C PRO A 70 12.82 13.56 6.38
N GLU A 71 13.16 14.76 6.80
CA GLU A 71 14.40 15.04 7.53
C GLU A 71 14.32 14.49 8.97
N PRO A 72 15.47 14.12 9.58
CA PRO A 72 15.49 13.60 10.95
C PRO A 72 14.87 14.58 11.96
N GLU A 73 15.00 15.88 11.72
CA GLU A 73 14.43 16.94 12.58
C GLU A 73 12.90 16.95 12.54
N GLU A 74 12.30 16.70 11.37
CA GLU A 74 10.85 16.59 11.22
C GLU A 74 10.32 15.36 11.97
N LEU A 75 11.06 14.25 11.92
CA LEU A 75 10.73 13.04 12.68
C LEU A 75 10.76 13.25 14.19
N VAL A 76 11.61 14.14 14.71
CA VAL A 76 11.61 14.52 16.14
C VAL A 76 10.39 15.37 16.48
N GLN A 77 10.01 16.31 15.61
CA GLN A 77 8.83 17.15 15.81
C GLN A 77 7.54 16.32 15.83
N GLU A 78 7.46 15.28 15.01
CA GLU A 78 6.35 14.32 15.02
C GLU A 78 6.42 13.32 16.19
N GLY A 79 7.48 13.36 17.00
CA GLY A 79 7.70 12.46 18.13
C GLY A 79 8.03 11.02 17.73
N ILE A 80 8.44 10.80 16.48
CA ILE A 80 8.84 9.50 15.94
C ILE A 80 10.27 9.15 16.34
N LEU A 81 11.16 10.15 16.35
CA LEU A 81 12.58 9.99 16.68
C LEU A 81 12.94 10.83 17.91
N THR A 82 13.91 10.39 18.71
CA THR A 82 14.42 11.19 19.82
C THR A 82 15.58 12.10 19.40
N GLU A 83 15.82 13.18 20.16
CA GLU A 83 16.94 14.10 19.91
C GLU A 83 18.31 13.39 19.93
N ASP A 84 18.49 12.43 20.85
CA ASP A 84 19.72 11.63 20.96
C ASP A 84 19.96 10.78 19.71
N GLU A 85 18.91 10.13 19.19
CA GLU A 85 18.98 9.32 17.97
C GLU A 85 19.24 10.18 16.72
N THR A 86 18.69 11.40 16.64
CA THR A 86 19.04 12.33 15.54
C THR A 86 20.48 12.78 15.58
N ALA A 87 21.03 13.02 16.78
CA ALA A 87 22.41 13.44 16.95
C ALA A 87 23.37 12.35 16.45
N ALA A 88 23.07 11.07 16.70
CA ALA A 88 23.85 9.94 16.20
C ALA A 88 23.83 9.81 14.66
N LEU A 89 22.71 10.15 14.01
CA LEU A 89 22.55 10.06 12.56
C LEU A 89 23.26 11.20 11.79
N LYS A 90 23.49 12.35 12.44
CA LYS A 90 24.13 13.54 11.82
C LYS A 90 25.66 13.45 11.72
N VAL A 91 26.26 12.38 12.24
CA VAL A 91 27.73 12.22 12.40
C VAL A 91 28.38 11.44 11.23
N HIS A 92 27.59 10.96 10.27
CA HIS A 92 28.05 10.26 9.06
C HIS A 92 27.77 11.05 7.79
#